data_AF-X0ZHJ8-F1
#
_entry.id   AF-X0ZHJ8-F1
#
_cell.length_a   1.000
_cell.length_b   1.000
_cell.length_c   1.000
_cell.angle_alpha   90.00
_cell.angle_beta   90.00
_cell.angle_gamma   90.00
#
_symmetry.space_group_name_H-M   'P 1'
#
loop_
_entity.id
_entity.type
_entity.pdbx_description
1 polymer ?
#
loop_
_entity_poly.entity_id
_entity_poly.type
_entity_poly.pdbx_seq_one_letter_code
_entity_poly.pdbx_strand_id
1 'polypeptide(L)'
;MSLRNALLGLLNYRPRTGYELKKIFEDSIGFYWTTKTSQIYNELNKLEEKRLIKSDIQSEKKRHTRRVYKITKDGEKAFKDWVYKFPKRLTEPIRSEFLIH
;
A
#
# COMPACT_ATOMS: atom_id res chain seq x y z
N MET A 1 4.82 -8.96 -3.95
CA MET A 1 4.19 -7.66 -3.60
C MET A 1 3.57 -7.80 -2.21
N SER A 2 3.67 -6.81 -1.30
CA SER A 2 3.12 -6.91 0.07
C SER A 2 2.02 -5.88 0.30
N LEU A 3 1.09 -6.15 1.24
CA LEU A 3 0.00 -5.24 1.61
C LEU A 3 0.52 -3.85 1.98
N ARG A 4 1.64 -3.79 2.72
CA ARG A 4 2.36 -2.56 3.04
C ARG A 4 2.63 -1.69 1.82
N ASN A 5 3.19 -2.28 0.76
CA ASN A 5 3.61 -1.54 -0.42
C ASN A 5 2.42 -1.14 -1.29
N ALA A 6 1.36 -1.96 -1.31
CA ALA A 6 0.09 -1.60 -1.95
C ALA A 6 -0.55 -0.38 -1.26
N LEU A 7 -0.62 -0.37 0.08
CA LEU A 7 -1.14 0.76 0.86
C LEU A 7 -0.32 2.03 0.66
N LEU A 8 1.02 1.93 0.70
CA LEU A 8 1.89 3.08 0.43
C LEU A 8 1.70 3.61 -1.00
N GLY A 9 1.57 2.74 -2.00
CA GLY A 9 1.32 3.15 -3.39
C GLY A 9 -0.02 3.89 -3.54
N LEU A 10 -1.09 3.37 -2.93
CA LEU A 10 -2.39 4.05 -2.93
C LEU A 10 -2.28 5.43 -2.24
N LEU A 11 -1.69 5.50 -1.05
CA LEU A 11 -1.56 6.75 -0.29
C LEU A 11 -0.58 7.75 -0.91
N ASN A 12 0.38 7.28 -1.72
CA ASN A 12 1.25 8.13 -2.54
C ASN A 12 0.48 8.85 -3.66
N TYR A 13 -0.58 8.24 -4.19
CA TYR A 13 -1.42 8.89 -5.20
C TYR A 13 -2.31 9.99 -4.62
N ARG A 14 -3.03 9.69 -3.53
CA ARG A 14 -3.79 10.70 -2.76
C ARG A 14 -4.11 10.22 -1.35
N PRO A 15 -4.30 11.14 -0.38
CA PRO A 15 -4.85 10.81 0.93
C PRO A 15 -6.20 10.11 0.82
N ARG A 16 -6.43 9.11 1.67
CA ARG A 16 -7.66 8.30 1.67
C ARG A 16 -8.04 7.87 3.07
N THR A 17 -9.33 7.63 3.27
CA THR A 17 -9.84 6.97 4.47
C THR A 17 -9.53 5.47 4.47
N GLY A 18 -9.53 4.85 5.65
CA GLY A 18 -9.39 3.40 5.76
C GLY A 18 -10.49 2.64 5.01
N TYR A 19 -11.70 3.20 4.98
CA TYR A 19 -12.82 2.65 4.23
C TYR A 19 -12.60 2.71 2.70
N GLU A 20 -12.12 3.84 2.16
CA GLU A 20 -11.78 3.91 0.73
C GLU A 20 -10.69 2.91 0.35
N LEU A 21 -9.66 2.74 1.20
CA LEU A 21 -8.62 1.74 0.97
C LEU A 21 -9.22 0.34 0.94
N LYS A 22 -10.02 -0.03 1.96
CA LYS A 22 -10.75 -1.31 2.00
C LYS A 22 -11.55 -1.54 0.72
N LYS A 23 -12.36 -0.55 0.30
CA LYS A 23 -13.19 -0.65 -0.89
C LYS A 23 -12.35 -0.90 -2.16
N ILE A 24 -11.21 -0.21 -2.31
CA ILE A 24 -10.29 -0.46 -3.43
C ILE A 24 -9.76 -1.90 -3.43
N PHE A 25 -9.40 -2.45 -2.27
CA PHE A 25 -8.94 -3.84 -2.18
C PHE A 25 -10.06 -4.84 -2.50
N GLU A 26 -11.27 -4.60 -2.04
CA GLU A 26 -12.46 -5.42 -2.35
C GLU A 26 -12.78 -5.39 -3.85
N ASP A 27 -12.78 -4.20 -4.46
CA ASP A 27 -13.17 -4.01 -5.87
C ASP A 27 -12.08 -4.44 -6.86
N SER A 28 -10.79 -4.26 -6.53
CA SER A 28 -9.67 -4.42 -7.49
C SER A 28 -8.82 -5.68 -7.29
N ILE A 29 -8.81 -6.26 -6.09
CA ILE A 29 -7.83 -7.30 -5.69
C ILE A 29 -8.53 -8.55 -5.12
N GLY A 30 -9.87 -8.57 -5.09
CA GLY A 30 -10.69 -9.63 -4.49
C GLY A 30 -10.43 -11.07 -4.98
N PHE A 31 -9.81 -11.26 -6.16
CA PHE A 31 -9.48 -12.59 -6.70
C PHE A 31 -8.17 -13.20 -6.14
N TYR A 32 -7.21 -12.36 -5.70
CA TYR A 32 -5.88 -12.83 -5.29
C TYR A 32 -5.58 -12.66 -3.80
N TRP A 33 -6.44 -11.94 -3.07
CA TRP A 33 -6.15 -11.53 -1.71
C TRP A 33 -7.34 -11.74 -0.80
N THR A 34 -7.38 -12.90 -0.15
CA THR A 34 -8.32 -13.26 0.93
C THR A 34 -8.02 -12.47 2.22
N THR A 35 -7.66 -11.19 2.11
CA THR A 35 -7.34 -10.37 3.29
C THR A 35 -8.60 -10.16 4.10
N LYS A 36 -8.54 -10.58 5.36
CA LYS A 36 -9.54 -10.15 6.33
C LYS A 36 -9.40 -8.64 6.46
N THR A 37 -10.52 -7.91 6.45
CA THR A 37 -10.56 -6.44 6.61
C THR A 37 -9.66 -5.94 7.76
N SER A 38 -9.54 -6.74 8.83
CA SER A 38 -8.65 -6.48 9.98
C SER A 38 -7.18 -6.31 9.60
N GLN A 39 -6.67 -7.01 8.59
CA GLN A 39 -5.28 -6.91 8.15
C GLN A 39 -4.96 -5.54 7.54
N ILE A 40 -5.90 -4.90 6.84
CA ILE A 40 -5.70 -3.55 6.30
C ILE A 40 -5.50 -2.55 7.44
N TYR A 41 -6.41 -2.57 8.42
CA TYR A 41 -6.33 -1.66 9.56
C TYR A 41 -5.10 -1.94 10.45
N ASN A 42 -4.75 -3.21 10.66
CA ASN A 42 -3.52 -3.57 11.37
C ASN A 42 -2.27 -3.06 10.64
N GLU A 43 -2.23 -3.16 9.31
CA GLU A 43 -1.08 -2.68 8.55
C GLU A 43 -1.02 -1.15 8.51
N LEU A 44 -2.17 -0.45 8.46
CA LEU A 44 -2.23 1.00 8.63
C LEU A 44 -1.66 1.44 9.98
N ASN A 45 -2.03 0.77 11.07
CA ASN A 45 -1.47 1.05 12.40
C ASN A 45 0.04 0.87 12.42
N LYS A 46 0.55 -0.25 11.87
CA LYS A 46 2.01 -0.49 11.78
C LYS A 46 2.73 0.56 10.93
N LEU A 47 2.11 1.05 9.86
CA LEU A 47 2.67 2.10 9.01
C LEU A 47 2.74 3.44 9.76
N GLU A 48 1.73 3.76 10.58
CA GLU A 48 1.73 4.95 11.44
C GLU A 48 2.77 4.85 12.56
N GLU A 49 2.86 3.70 13.25
CA GLU A 49 3.89 3.44 14.26
C GLU A 49 5.30 3.65 13.69
N LYS A 50 5.50 3.25 12.43
CA LYS A 50 6.76 3.45 11.68
C LYS A 50 6.89 4.85 11.07
N ARG A 51 5.94 5.76 11.30
CA ARG A 51 5.89 7.13 10.77
C ARG A 51 5.93 7.22 9.24
N LEU A 52 5.56 6.14 8.55
CA LEU A 52 5.52 6.09 7.08
C LEU A 52 4.22 6.69 6.54
N ILE A 53 3.18 6.71 7.35
CA ILE A 53 1.95 7.43 7.08
C ILE A 53 1.58 8.22 8.35
N LYS A 54 0.71 9.21 8.18
CA LYS A 54 0.05 9.91 9.27
C LYS A 54 -1.45 9.92 9.04
N SER A 55 -2.24 10.04 10.09
CA SER A 55 -3.67 10.26 9.97
C SER A 55 -4.10 11.58 10.59
N ASP A 56 -5.11 12.19 9.97
CA ASP A 56 -5.79 13.36 10.45
C ASP A 56 -7.27 13.03 10.62
N ILE A 57 -7.83 13.40 11.76
CA ILE A 57 -9.25 13.26 12.04
C ILE A 57 -9.95 14.48 11.43
N GLN A 58 -10.70 14.27 10.34
CA GLN A 58 -11.50 15.31 9.72
C GLN A 58 -12.94 15.20 10.21
N SER A 59 -13.41 16.24 10.91
CA SER A 59 -14.81 16.39 11.29
C SER A 59 -15.56 17.08 10.16
N GLU A 60 -16.43 16.37 9.45
CA GLU A 60 -17.40 17.03 8.58
C GLU A 60 -18.53 17.61 9.43
N LYS A 61 -18.89 18.88 9.17
CA LYS A 61 -19.81 19.73 9.95
C LYS A 61 -21.20 19.13 10.28
N LYS A 62 -21.56 17.93 9.81
CA LYS A 62 -22.92 17.40 9.97
C LYS A 62 -23.15 15.92 10.30
N ARG A 63 -22.19 14.99 10.36
CA ARG A 63 -22.48 13.67 11.02
C ARG A 63 -21.36 12.63 11.18
N HIS A 64 -20.23 12.70 10.48
CA HIS A 64 -19.21 11.65 10.62
C HIS A 64 -17.80 12.20 10.68
N THR A 65 -17.11 11.81 11.75
CA THR A 65 -15.67 11.95 11.88
C THR A 65 -15.00 10.88 11.01
N ARG A 66 -14.17 11.30 10.05
CA ARG A 66 -13.40 10.37 9.21
C ARG A 66 -11.91 10.48 9.48
N ARG A 67 -11.26 9.34 9.66
CA ARG A 67 -9.80 9.25 9.76
C ARG A 67 -9.21 9.16 8.37
N VAL A 68 -8.49 10.19 7.94
CA VAL A 68 -7.85 10.27 6.62
C VAL A 68 -6.37 9.97 6.80
N TYR A 69 -5.85 8.99 6.07
CA TYR A 69 -4.44 8.65 6.06
C TYR A 69 -3.74 9.36 4.90
N LYS A 70 -2.51 9.80 5.15
CA LYS A 70 -1.63 10.46 4.18
C LYS A 70 -0.21 9.90 4.32
N ILE A 71 0.45 9.67 3.19
CA ILE A 71 1.86 9.26 3.18
C ILE A 71 2.76 10.38 3.74
N THR A 72 3.81 10.01 4.47
CA THR A 72 4.86 10.95 4.91
C THR A 72 6.02 10.95 3.92
N LYS A 73 6.97 11.88 4.07
CA LYS A 73 8.21 11.87 3.26
C LYS A 73 8.98 10.55 3.42
N ASP A 74 9.02 9.99 4.64
CA ASP A 74 9.67 8.71 4.90
C ASP A 74 8.92 7.54 4.25
N GLY A 75 7.59 7.60 4.24
CA GLY A 75 6.74 6.66 3.51
C GLY A 75 6.99 6.69 2.00
N GLU A 76 7.06 7.89 1.42
CA GLU A 76 7.36 8.07 -0.01
C GLU A 76 8.73 7.51 -0.36
N LYS A 77 9.75 7.78 0.47
CA LYS A 77 11.09 7.20 0.29
C LYS A 77 11.04 5.69 0.36
N ALA A 78 10.40 5.11 1.39
CA ALA A 78 10.29 3.66 1.55
C ALA A 78 9.55 3.00 0.37
N PHE A 79 8.50 3.65 -0.15
CA PHE A 79 7.78 3.18 -1.32
C PHE A 79 8.66 3.23 -2.58
N LYS A 80 9.33 4.36 -2.83
CA LYS A 80 10.28 4.51 -3.94
C LYS A 80 11.40 3.49 -3.87
N ASP A 81 12.05 3.33 -2.72
CA ASP A 81 13.11 2.35 -2.50
C ASP A 81 12.63 0.93 -2.83
N TRP A 82 11.39 0.59 -2.49
CA TRP A 82 10.81 -0.69 -2.87
C TRP A 82 10.57 -0.82 -4.38
N VAL A 83 9.98 0.21 -5.01
CA VAL A 83 9.75 0.22 -6.47
C VAL A 83 11.07 0.11 -7.24
N TYR A 84 12.09 0.88 -6.87
CA TYR A 84 13.40 0.86 -7.54
C TYR A 84 14.21 -0.41 -7.28
N LYS A 85 13.95 -1.13 -6.18
CA LYS A 85 14.49 -2.49 -5.98
C LYS A 85 13.80 -3.53 -6.86
N PHE A 86 12.64 -3.20 -7.44
CA PHE A 86 11.82 -4.08 -8.28
C PHE A 86 11.79 -3.53 -9.72
N PRO A 87 12.92 -3.59 -10.45
CA PRO A 87 13.05 -4.63 -11.48
C PRO A 87 14.49 -5.15 -11.71
N LYS A 88 15.38 -5.19 -10.71
CA LYS A 88 16.70 -5.85 -10.92
C LYS A 88 16.63 -7.37 -11.14
N ARG A 89 15.52 -8.02 -10.75
CA ARG A 89 15.30 -9.47 -10.91
C ARG A 89 14.57 -9.89 -12.19
N LEU A 90 14.00 -8.95 -12.95
CA LEU A 90 13.34 -9.25 -14.23
C LEU A 90 14.31 -9.09 -15.42
N THR A 91 15.46 -8.45 -15.20
CA THR A 91 16.57 -8.34 -16.16
C THR A 91 17.68 -9.36 -15.91
N GLU A 92 17.54 -10.25 -14.91
CA GLU A 92 18.37 -11.45 -14.88
C GLU A 92 17.96 -12.27 -16.11
N PRO A 93 18.87 -12.51 -17.07
CA PRO A 93 18.53 -13.36 -18.20
C PRO A 93 18.07 -14.68 -17.61
N ILE A 94 16.87 -15.12 -18.00
CA ILE A 94 16.42 -16.47 -17.74
C ILE A 94 17.51 -17.35 -18.34
N ARG A 95 18.37 -17.92 -17.49
CA ARG A 95 19.30 -18.98 -17.91
C ARG A 95 18.43 -20.20 -18.17
N SER A 96 17.83 -20.22 -19.34
CA SER A 96 17.17 -21.40 -19.87
C SER A 96 18.29 -22.36 -20.26
N GLU A 97 18.50 -23.41 -19.48
CA GLU A 97 19.33 -24.56 -19.86
C GLU A 97 18.87 -25.22 -21.17
N PHE A 98 17.70 -24.84 -21.70
CA PHE A 98 17.14 -25.32 -22.96
C PHE A 98 17.61 -24.58 -24.23
N LEU A 99 18.56 -23.64 -24.14
CA LEU A 99 19.08 -22.89 -25.31
C LEU A 99 20.47 -23.37 -25.80
N ILE A 100 20.84 -24.62 -25.52
CA ILE A 100 22.00 -25.25 -26.17
C ILE A 100 21.47 -26.35 -27.10
N HIS A 101 21.25 -25.97 -28.36
CA HIS A 101 21.29 -26.88 -29.50
C HIS A 101 22.10 -26.25 -30.61
#